data_AF-A0A914QXW9-F1
#
_entry.id   AF-A0A914QXW9-F1
#
_cell.length_a   1.000
_cell.length_b   1.000
_cell.length_c   1.000
_cell.angle_alpha   90.00
_cell.angle_beta   90.00
_cell.angle_gamma   90.00
#
_symmetry.space_group_name_H-M   'P 1'
#
loop_
_entity.id
_entity.type
_entity.pdbx_description
1 polymer ?
#
loop_
_entity_poly.entity_id
_entity_poly.type
_entity_poly.pdbx_seq_one_letter_code
_entity_poly.pdbx_strand_id
1 'polypeptide(L)'
;MAYCERENKKRFEYSNAYLFIKLKDDSGGDNKKPSRALTTRRVAAKSLSKVTVNSTQTVNELKVDLYRRLGISPNDMLMINGENVLEDDKTLGESRVPVNNEETPLILIVQSHDEDIRELDRGFQDTALAF
;
A
#
# COMPACT_ATOMS: atom_id res chain seq x y z
N MET A 1 -27.08 -14.16 26.86
CA MET A 1 -26.17 -14.19 25.69
C MET A 1 -25.21 -12.99 25.75
N ALA A 2 -24.25 -12.98 26.69
CA ALA A 2 -23.32 -11.85 26.90
C ALA A 2 -21.83 -12.25 26.70
N TYR A 3 -21.59 -13.43 26.14
CA TYR A 3 -20.25 -13.98 25.95
C TYR A 3 -19.65 -13.62 24.57
N CYS A 4 -20.48 -13.45 23.53
CA CYS A 4 -19.99 -13.14 22.18
C CYS A 4 -19.40 -11.72 22.01
N GLU A 5 -19.89 -10.70 22.73
CA GLU A 5 -19.40 -9.33 22.53
C GLU A 5 -18.04 -9.09 23.19
N ARG A 6 -17.79 -9.69 24.36
CA ARG A 6 -16.52 -9.55 25.07
C ARG A 6 -15.36 -10.26 24.35
N GLU A 7 -15.61 -11.40 23.73
CA GLU A 7 -14.59 -12.10 22.94
C GLU A 7 -14.25 -11.37 21.63
N ASN A 8 -15.26 -10.75 20.98
CA ASN A 8 -15.02 -9.95 19.79
C ASN A 8 -14.08 -8.76 20.06
N LYS A 9 -14.21 -8.11 21.22
CA LYS A 9 -13.36 -6.95 21.56
C LYS A 9 -11.89 -7.37 21.78
N LYS A 10 -11.64 -8.53 22.38
CA LYS A 10 -10.29 -9.06 22.61
C LYS A 10 -9.55 -9.40 21.31
N ARG A 11 -10.26 -9.70 20.23
CA ARG A 11 -9.65 -10.05 18.94
C ARG A 11 -8.90 -8.88 18.29
N PHE A 12 -9.25 -7.65 18.68
CA PHE A 12 -8.68 -6.40 18.15
C PHE A 12 -7.78 -5.68 19.15
N GLU A 13 -7.56 -6.27 20.32
CA GLU A 13 -6.68 -5.74 21.36
C GLU A 13 -5.42 -6.61 21.41
N TYR A 14 -4.29 -6.06 20.98
CA TYR A 14 -3.04 -6.79 20.87
C TYR A 14 -1.83 -5.89 21.11
N SER A 15 -0.81 -6.46 21.76
CA SER A 15 0.51 -5.85 21.94
C SER A 15 1.55 -6.75 21.27
N ASN A 16 2.44 -6.15 20.46
CA ASN A 16 3.48 -6.82 19.68
C ASN A 16 2.97 -7.97 18.81
N ALA A 17 1.93 -7.71 18.04
CA ALA A 17 1.37 -8.68 17.10
C ALA A 17 1.95 -8.52 15.70
N TYR A 18 1.79 -9.56 14.88
CA TYR A 18 2.16 -9.50 13.46
C TYR A 18 0.92 -9.28 12.60
N LEU A 19 1.04 -8.34 11.67
CA LEU A 19 0.11 -8.16 10.57
C LEU A 19 0.78 -8.47 9.24
N PHE A 20 -0.02 -8.98 8.34
CA PHE A 20 0.34 -9.28 6.97
C PHE A 20 -0.32 -8.27 6.04
N ILE A 21 0.50 -7.67 5.18
CA ILE A 21 0.10 -6.63 4.24
C ILE A 21 0.47 -7.10 2.86
N LYS A 22 -0.50 -7.17 1.96
CA LYS A 22 -0.33 -7.57 0.58
C LYS A 22 -0.40 -6.33 -0.30
N LEU A 23 0.68 -6.06 -1.02
CA LEU A 23 0.66 -5.06 -2.07
C LEU A 23 -0.26 -5.54 -3.21
N LYS A 24 -1.26 -4.74 -3.55
CA LYS A 24 -2.05 -4.94 -4.76
C LYS A 24 -1.43 -4.07 -5.84
N ASP A 25 -0.76 -4.72 -6.78
CA ASP A 25 -0.40 -4.10 -8.04
C ASP A 25 -1.69 -3.91 -8.84
N ASP A 26 -2.17 -2.66 -8.94
CA ASP A 26 -3.27 -2.30 -9.85
C ASP A 26 -2.77 -2.15 -11.31
N SER A 27 -1.62 -2.74 -11.63
CA SER A 27 -1.10 -2.86 -12.99
C SER A 27 -1.92 -3.85 -13.81
N GLY A 28 -3.20 -3.53 -14.04
CA GLY A 28 -3.93 -3.92 -15.22
C GLY A 28 -3.52 -3.00 -16.36
N GLY A 29 -2.53 -3.42 -17.17
CA GLY A 29 -2.19 -2.75 -18.44
C GLY A 29 -0.76 -2.20 -18.51
N ASP A 30 0.00 -2.80 -19.42
CA ASP A 30 1.14 -2.23 -20.15
C ASP A 30 2.42 -1.78 -19.42
N ASN A 31 3.43 -2.65 -19.56
CA ASN A 31 4.76 -2.28 -20.08
C ASN A 31 5.36 -0.93 -19.63
N LYS A 32 5.64 -0.72 -18.34
CA LYS A 32 6.84 0.05 -17.97
C LYS A 32 8.06 -0.85 -18.25
N LYS A 33 8.57 -0.77 -19.49
CA LYS A 33 9.75 -1.53 -19.95
C LYS A 33 10.91 -1.33 -18.98
N PRO A 34 11.47 -2.37 -18.34
CA PRO A 34 12.84 -2.29 -17.88
C PRO A 34 13.72 -2.30 -19.12
N SER A 35 14.42 -1.20 -19.34
CA SER A 35 15.52 -1.09 -20.28
C SER A 35 16.49 -2.27 -20.07
N ARG A 36 16.55 -3.16 -21.07
CA ARG A 36 17.61 -4.15 -21.36
C ARG A 36 18.14 -4.93 -20.14
N ALA A 37 17.52 -6.07 -19.83
CA ALA A 37 18.27 -7.25 -19.40
C ALA A 37 17.45 -8.53 -19.55
N LEU A 38 18.01 -9.52 -20.25
CA LEU A 38 17.62 -10.93 -20.18
C LEU A 38 17.54 -11.39 -18.72
N THR A 39 16.46 -12.07 -18.33
CA THR A 39 16.46 -13.39 -17.63
C THR A 39 15.27 -13.58 -16.70
N THR A 40 14.76 -14.81 -16.76
CA THR A 40 13.86 -15.53 -15.85
C THR A 40 12.47 -14.95 -15.57
N ARG A 41 11.47 -15.81 -15.85
CA ARG A 41 10.06 -15.67 -15.51
C ARG A 41 9.96 -15.34 -14.01
N ARG A 42 9.85 -14.04 -13.67
CA ARG A 42 9.51 -13.61 -12.31
C ARG A 42 8.09 -14.10 -12.04
N VAL A 43 7.98 -15.21 -11.32
CA VAL A 43 6.79 -15.52 -10.55
C VAL A 43 6.47 -14.23 -9.80
N ALA A 44 5.31 -13.63 -10.04
CA ALA A 44 4.80 -12.52 -9.26
C ALA A 44 4.74 -13.02 -7.82
N ALA A 45 5.83 -12.81 -7.08
CA ALA A 45 5.95 -13.22 -5.71
C ALA A 45 4.86 -12.42 -4.99
N LYS A 46 3.83 -13.11 -4.50
CA LYS A 46 2.82 -12.53 -3.62
C LYS A 46 3.56 -11.77 -2.51
N SER A 47 3.70 -10.45 -2.63
CA SER A 47 4.51 -9.64 -1.74
C SER A 47 3.73 -9.38 -0.45
N LEU A 48 3.64 -10.43 0.37
CA LEU A 48 3.15 -10.39 1.73
C LEU A 48 4.25 -9.83 2.64
N SER A 49 4.07 -8.59 3.06
CA SER A 49 4.94 -7.91 4.01
C SER A 49 4.46 -8.16 5.43
N LYS A 50 5.35 -8.67 6.27
CA LYS A 50 5.08 -8.89 7.71
C LYS A 50 5.57 -7.69 8.51
N VAL A 51 4.68 -7.10 9.32
CA VAL A 51 4.98 -5.94 10.18
C VAL A 51 4.55 -6.24 11.61
N THR A 52 5.34 -5.76 12.58
CA THR A 52 5.02 -5.85 14.00
C THR A 52 4.31 -4.58 14.44
N VAL A 53 3.15 -4.72 15.06
CA VAL A 53 2.26 -3.61 15.41
C VAL A 53 1.58 -3.80 16.77
N ASN A 54 1.03 -2.70 17.28
CA ASN A 54 0.17 -2.68 18.47
C ASN A 54 -1.23 -2.18 18.11
N SER A 55 -2.27 -2.66 18.80
CA SER A 55 -3.65 -2.23 18.54
C SER A 55 -3.89 -0.75 18.83
N THR A 56 -3.03 -0.13 19.63
CA THR A 56 -3.06 1.30 19.97
C THR A 56 -2.37 2.18 18.93
N GLN A 57 -1.60 1.60 18.00
CA GLN A 57 -0.96 2.36 16.94
C GLN A 57 -2.00 2.81 15.92
N THR A 58 -1.75 3.96 15.32
CA THR A 58 -2.58 4.51 14.24
C THR A 58 -2.21 3.88 12.90
N VAL A 59 -3.15 3.94 11.96
CA VAL A 59 -2.90 3.52 10.57
C VAL A 59 -1.80 4.38 9.95
N ASN A 60 -1.73 5.67 10.29
CA ASN A 60 -0.67 6.56 9.83
C ASN A 60 0.73 6.09 10.28
N GLU A 61 0.89 5.72 11.56
CA GLU A 61 2.17 5.18 12.07
C GLU A 61 2.62 3.94 11.29
N LEU A 62 1.67 3.04 10.98
CA LEU A 62 1.95 1.86 10.15
C LEU A 62 2.40 2.23 8.73
N LYS A 63 1.77 3.23 8.10
CA LYS A 63 2.18 3.75 6.79
C LYS A 63 3.58 4.36 6.82
N VAL A 64 3.93 5.10 7.88
CA VAL A 64 5.29 5.66 8.06
C VAL A 64 6.32 4.54 8.16
N ASP A 65 6.02 3.45 8.86
CA ASP A 65 6.91 2.29 8.92
C ASP A 65 7.06 1.59 7.57
N LEU A 66 5.99 1.55 6.77
CA LEU A 66 6.06 1.04 5.40
C LEU A 66 6.82 1.98 4.46
N TYR A 67 6.73 3.29 4.63
CA TYR A 67 7.51 4.25 3.85
C TYR A 67 9.01 4.00 4.02
N ARG A 68 9.46 3.76 5.26
CA ARG A 68 10.86 3.43 5.55
C ARG A 68 11.32 2.13 4.88
N ARG A 69 10.41 1.19 4.62
CA ARG A 69 10.70 -0.12 4.04
C ARG A 69 10.57 -0.17 2.53
N LEU A 70 9.55 0.49 1.98
CA LEU A 70 9.14 0.40 0.58
C LEU A 70 9.44 1.68 -0.21
N GLY A 71 9.69 2.81 0.47
CA GLY A 71 9.95 4.11 -0.16
C GLY A 71 8.72 4.83 -0.71
N ILE A 72 7.52 4.29 -0.49
CA ILE A 72 6.25 4.87 -0.96
C ILE A 72 5.74 5.90 0.07
N SER A 73 5.32 7.08 -0.36
CA SER A 73 4.81 8.11 0.56
C SER A 73 3.55 7.62 1.30
N PRO A 74 3.37 7.88 2.61
CA PRO A 74 2.14 7.53 3.33
C PRO A 74 0.85 8.05 2.68
N ASN A 75 0.92 9.20 2.01
CA ASN A 75 -0.22 9.79 1.29
C ASN A 75 -0.59 8.99 0.04
N ASP A 76 0.39 8.36 -0.61
CA ASP A 76 0.18 7.53 -1.80
C ASP A 76 -0.26 6.10 -1.41
N MET A 77 -0.31 5.78 -0.12
CA MET A 77 -0.72 4.48 0.40
C MET A 77 -2.19 4.46 0.77
N LEU A 78 -2.95 3.59 0.13
CA LEU A 78 -4.31 3.27 0.52
C LEU A 78 -4.35 1.89 1.17
N MET A 79 -4.70 1.83 2.46
CA MET A 79 -4.88 0.58 3.20
C MET A 79 -6.33 0.14 3.21
N ILE A 80 -6.58 -1.13 2.91
CA ILE A 80 -7.91 -1.71 2.86
C ILE A 80 -7.96 -2.98 3.72
N ASN A 81 -8.94 -3.05 4.61
CA ASN A 81 -9.27 -4.23 5.41
C ASN A 81 -10.61 -4.80 4.93
N GLY A 82 -10.55 -5.88 4.13
CA GLY A 82 -11.72 -6.43 3.45
C GLY A 82 -12.29 -5.43 2.45
N GLU A 83 -13.44 -4.83 2.78
CA GLU A 83 -14.12 -3.81 1.95
C GLU A 83 -13.96 -2.39 2.51
N ASN A 84 -13.34 -2.24 3.69
CA ASN A 84 -13.21 -0.95 4.37
C ASN A 84 -11.85 -0.34 4.13
N VAL A 85 -11.83 0.90 3.64
CA VAL A 85 -10.62 1.73 3.61
C VAL A 85 -10.29 2.16 5.03
N LEU A 86 -9.03 2.02 5.43
CA LEU A 86 -8.55 2.42 6.74
C LEU A 86 -8.22 3.92 6.74
N GLU A 87 -8.73 4.63 7.73
CA GLU A 87 -8.43 6.05 7.96
C GLU A 87 -7.18 6.22 8.82
N ASP A 88 -6.40 7.25 8.52
CA ASP A 88 -5.10 7.50 9.14
C ASP A 88 -5.19 7.85 10.63
N ASP A 89 -6.28 8.51 11.04
CA ASP A 89 -6.53 8.92 12.43
C ASP A 89 -7.02 7.77 13.32
N LYS A 90 -7.46 6.65 12.73
CA LYS A 90 -7.99 5.51 13.47
C LYS A 90 -6.86 4.60 13.94
N THR A 91 -7.05 4.02 15.12
CA THR A 91 -6.15 2.97 15.61
C THR A 91 -6.41 1.63 14.90
N LEU A 92 -5.42 0.74 14.91
CA LEU A 92 -5.56 -0.62 14.36
C LEU A 92 -6.64 -1.44 15.08
N GLY A 93 -6.86 -1.18 16.38
CA GLY A 93 -7.95 -1.77 17.15
C GLY A 93 -9.33 -1.23 16.74
N GLU A 94 -9.46 0.08 16.54
CA GLU A 94 -10.72 0.71 16.11
C GLU A 94 -11.11 0.35 14.67
N SER A 95 -10.12 0.20 13.79
CA SER A 95 -10.30 -0.26 12.41
C SER A 95 -10.60 -1.76 12.30
N ARG A 96 -10.72 -2.47 13.44
CA ARG A 96 -11.08 -3.89 13.54
C ARG A 96 -10.17 -4.76 12.68
N VAL A 97 -8.87 -4.48 12.71
CA VAL A 97 -7.88 -5.31 12.01
C VAL A 97 -7.56 -6.52 12.88
N PRO A 98 -7.87 -7.76 12.45
CA PRO A 98 -7.59 -8.94 13.25
C PRO A 98 -6.08 -9.21 13.31
N VAL A 99 -5.60 -9.70 14.46
CA VAL A 99 -4.24 -10.21 14.60
C VAL A 99 -3.99 -11.42 13.69
N ASN A 100 -2.74 -11.61 13.22
CA ASN A 100 -2.32 -12.75 12.41
C ASN A 100 -3.23 -12.97 11.19
N ASN A 101 -3.52 -11.88 10.48
CA ASN A 101 -4.39 -11.85 9.32
C ASN A 101 -3.74 -12.46 8.06
N GLU A 102 -3.06 -13.59 8.18
CA GLU A 102 -2.37 -14.26 7.07
C GLU A 102 -3.35 -14.76 6.00
N GLU A 103 -4.51 -15.28 6.41
CA GLU A 103 -5.57 -15.72 5.50
C GLU A 103 -6.28 -14.54 4.82
N THR A 104 -6.40 -13.41 5.52
CA THR A 104 -7.06 -12.18 5.06
C THR A 104 -6.15 -10.96 5.26
N PRO A 105 -5.06 -10.85 4.49
CA PRO A 105 -4.07 -9.78 4.68
C PRO A 105 -4.67 -8.42 4.34
N LEU A 106 -4.13 -7.36 4.96
CA LEU A 106 -4.47 -5.99 4.59
C LEU A 106 -3.99 -5.75 3.16
N ILE A 107 -4.81 -5.07 2.37
CA ILE A 107 -4.44 -4.73 1.00
C ILE A 107 -3.85 -3.32 1.01
N LEU A 108 -2.64 -3.19 0.46
CA LEU A 108 -1.99 -1.91 0.22
C LEU A 108 -2.08 -1.60 -1.27
N ILE A 109 -2.73 -0.51 -1.62
CA ILE A 109 -2.75 0.03 -2.99
C ILE A 109 -1.88 1.27 -3.01
N VAL A 110 -1.01 1.37 -4.01
CA VAL A 110 -0.18 2.55 -4.24
C VAL A 110 -0.85 3.39 -5.30
N GLN A 111 -1.19 4.63 -4.97
CA GLN A 111 -1.68 5.59 -5.95
C GLN A 111 -0.47 6.17 -6.66
N SER A 112 -0.35 5.96 -7.97
CA SER A 112 0.63 6.70 -8.75
C SER A 112 0.10 8.11 -8.94
N HIS A 113 0.67 9.06 -8.21
CA HIS A 113 0.77 10.42 -8.75
C HIS A 113 1.80 10.36 -9.87
N ASP A 114 1.38 9.89 -11.05
CA ASP A 114 2.06 10.26 -12.28
C ASP A 114 1.81 11.77 -12.42
N GLU A 115 2.62 12.59 -11.72
CA GLU A 115 2.87 13.93 -12.21
C GLU A 115 3.56 13.71 -13.54
N ASP A 116 2.75 13.64 -14.59
CA ASP A 116 3.17 13.91 -15.94
C ASP A 116 3.86 15.27 -15.86
N ILE A 117 5.18 15.25 -15.64
CA ILE A 117 6.06 16.25 -16.17
C ILE A 117 5.79 16.13 -17.66
N ARG A 118 4.79 16.87 -18.14
CA ARG A 118 4.64 17.18 -19.55
C ARG A 118 5.99 17.74 -19.88
N GLU A 119 6.84 16.94 -20.53
CA GLU A 119 8.07 17.44 -21.11
C GLU A 119 7.61 18.67 -21.89
N LEU A 120 7.95 19.86 -21.39
CA LEU A 120 7.69 21.10 -22.08
C LEU A 120 8.45 20.91 -23.38
N ASP A 121 7.70 20.56 -24.43
CA ASP A 121 8.21 20.23 -25.75
C ASP A 121 9.20 21.32 -26.11
N ARG A 122 10.47 20.95 -26.13
CA ARG A 122 11.58 21.88 -26.27
C ARG A 122 11.52 22.41 -27.68
N GLY A 123 10.87 23.56 -27.81
CA GLY A 123 11.08 24.50 -28.90
C GLY A 123 10.40 24.08 -30.19
N PHE A 124 9.59 25.01 -30.70
CA PHE A 124 9.57 25.30 -32.12
C PHE A 124 11.03 25.46 -32.61
N GLN A 125 11.68 24.36 -33.01
CA GLN A 125 12.85 24.42 -33.86
C GLN A 125 12.36 24.44 -35.30
N ASP A 126 12.67 25.56 -35.95
CA ASP A 126 12.76 25.71 -37.39
C ASP A 126 11.47 25.62 -38.21
N THR A 127 10.73 26.72 -38.24
CA THR A 127 10.21 27.21 -39.52
C THR A 127 10.86 28.56 -39.82
N ALA A 128 12.06 28.49 -40.40
CA ALA A 128 12.66 29.61 -41.08
C ALA A 128 11.66 30.12 -42.14
N LEU A 129 11.19 31.36 -41.97
CA LEU A 129 10.65 32.16 -43.06
C LEU A 129 11.78 32.33 -44.08
N ALA A 130 11.75 31.53 -45.15
CA ALA A 130 12.56 31.80 -46.33
C ALA A 130 12.06 33.14 -46.92
N PHE A 131 12.95 34.13 -46.93
CA PHE A 131 12.77 35.41 -47.61
C PHE A 131 12.98 35.25 -49.11
#